data_AF-A8JKK1-F1
#
_entry.id   AF-A8JKK1-F1
#
_cell.length_a   1.000
_cell.length_b   1.000
_cell.length_c   1.000
_cell.angle_alpha   90.00
_cell.angle_beta   90.00
_cell.angle_gamma   90.00
#
_symmetry.space_group_name_H-M   'P 1'
#
loop_
_entity.id
_entity.type
_entity.pdbx_description
1 polymer ?
#
loop_
_entity_poly.entity_id
_entity_poly.type
_entity_poly.pdbx_seq_one_letter_code
_entity_poly.pdbx_strand_id
1 'polypeptide(L)'
;TEDNFVANVAVRSSTPSGTKTAHKDKKIIKQKDTILFYKNNNLKLKPQYSARETWDTHYSLFLIKEKNGTYKFLKLIDILKENGFSYNSLNEIDPRSEKIRKFIVENKNNIGRLQSHKNKELDKLSREKYKDEIYEHIIDGKSAGIYFNGQVFTPISQGLKEIIVGKTLKYYWSILVCDFWEDIDFQNTQNEGGISFPTGK
;
A
#
# COMPACT_ATOMS: atom_id res chain seq x y z
N THR A 1 14.71 19.62 27.15
CA THR A 1 14.54 18.15 27.02
C THR A 1 13.39 17.79 26.09
N GLU A 2 12.39 18.67 25.91
CA GLU A 2 11.26 18.48 24.99
C GLU A 2 11.66 18.56 23.50
N ASP A 3 12.65 19.38 23.14
CA ASP A 3 13.10 19.58 21.74
C ASP A 3 13.68 18.31 21.06
N ASN A 4 14.08 17.33 21.87
CA ASN A 4 14.62 16.06 21.40
C ASN A 4 13.54 15.00 21.22
N PHE A 5 12.33 15.21 21.76
CA PHE A 5 11.23 14.28 21.54
C PHE A 5 10.77 14.34 20.08
N VAL A 6 10.52 13.18 19.48
CA VAL A 6 10.09 13.07 18.09
C VAL A 6 8.70 12.51 18.00
N ALA A 7 8.46 11.34 18.61
CA ALA A 7 7.19 10.65 18.54
C ALA A 7 7.03 9.64 19.67
N ASN A 8 5.77 9.33 19.96
CA ASN A 8 5.35 8.19 20.74
C ASN A 8 4.65 7.22 19.78
N VAL A 9 5.27 6.08 19.52
CA VAL A 9 4.75 5.05 18.63
C VAL A 9 4.01 4.00 19.45
N ALA A 10 2.76 3.76 19.13
CA ALA A 10 1.96 2.71 19.71
C ALA A 10 2.19 1.40 18.95
N VAL A 11 2.52 0.33 19.68
CA VAL A 11 2.80 -0.98 19.07
C VAL A 11 1.83 -2.02 19.62
N ARG A 12 1.14 -2.75 18.76
CA ARG A 12 0.31 -3.90 19.17
C ARG A 12 1.23 -5.04 19.61
N SER A 13 1.36 -5.23 20.93
CA SER A 13 2.31 -6.16 21.52
C SER A 13 1.68 -7.43 22.08
N SER A 14 0.35 -7.58 21.95
CA SER A 14 -0.32 -8.81 22.36
C SER A 14 -1.69 -8.98 21.70
N THR A 15 -2.06 -10.24 21.49
CA THR A 15 -3.42 -10.65 21.11
C THR A 15 -4.27 -10.83 22.37
N PRO A 16 -5.53 -10.35 22.39
CA PRO A 16 -6.44 -10.56 23.51
C PRO A 16 -6.96 -12.00 23.51
N SER A 17 -6.27 -12.89 24.20
CA SER A 17 -6.68 -14.29 24.33
C SER A 17 -6.44 -14.84 25.74
N GLY A 18 -7.15 -15.94 26.05
CA GLY A 18 -7.00 -16.68 27.30
C GLY A 18 -7.36 -15.87 28.55
N THR A 19 -6.62 -16.09 29.64
CA THR A 19 -6.88 -15.47 30.95
C THR A 19 -6.81 -13.93 30.93
N LYS A 20 -6.16 -13.32 29.93
CA LYS A 20 -6.12 -11.87 29.75
C LYS A 20 -7.49 -11.25 29.46
N THR A 21 -8.45 -12.05 28.99
CA THR A 21 -9.82 -11.59 28.70
C THR A 21 -10.81 -11.84 29.84
N ALA A 22 -10.38 -12.45 30.95
CA ALA A 22 -11.23 -12.82 32.09
C ALA A 22 -11.96 -11.64 32.76
N HIS A 23 -11.50 -10.41 32.53
CA HIS A 23 -12.10 -9.19 33.07
C HIS A 23 -12.52 -8.21 31.97
N LYS A 24 -12.80 -8.71 30.75
CA LYS A 24 -13.27 -7.89 29.62
C LYS A 24 -14.50 -7.05 29.98
N ASP A 25 -15.38 -7.57 30.85
CA ASP A 25 -16.61 -6.88 31.28
C ASP A 25 -16.37 -5.88 32.42
N LYS A 26 -15.16 -5.85 33.01
CA LYS A 26 -14.81 -4.98 34.14
C LYS A 26 -13.80 -3.88 33.80
N LYS A 27 -12.97 -4.08 32.78
CA LYS A 27 -11.92 -3.11 32.39
C LYS A 27 -11.55 -3.21 30.92
N ILE A 28 -11.10 -2.10 30.36
CA ILE A 28 -10.48 -2.07 29.03
C ILE A 28 -9.15 -2.84 29.08
N ILE A 29 -9.03 -3.86 28.24
CA ILE A 29 -7.84 -4.71 28.16
C ILE A 29 -6.76 -3.98 27.35
N LYS A 30 -5.61 -3.74 27.97
CA LYS A 30 -4.45 -3.16 27.29
C LYS A 30 -3.79 -4.20 26.38
N GLN A 31 -3.51 -3.81 25.13
CA GLN A 31 -2.88 -4.65 24.11
C GLN A 31 -1.70 -3.97 23.42
N LYS A 32 -1.43 -2.71 23.77
CA LYS A 32 -0.38 -1.90 23.17
C LYS A 32 0.72 -1.62 24.17
N ASP A 33 1.95 -1.69 23.68
CA ASP A 33 3.11 -1.06 24.29
C ASP A 33 3.44 0.22 23.52
N THR A 34 4.46 0.93 23.97
CA THR A 34 4.79 2.26 23.46
C THR A 34 6.30 2.41 23.33
N ILE A 35 6.74 2.89 22.17
CA ILE A 35 8.13 3.26 21.92
C ILE A 35 8.21 4.79 21.95
N LEU A 36 9.00 5.31 22.89
CA LEU A 36 9.32 6.73 22.91
C LEU A 36 10.57 6.97 22.05
N PHE A 37 10.41 7.78 21.00
CA PHE A 37 11.49 8.07 20.07
C PHE A 37 12.01 9.49 20.28
N TYR A 38 13.31 9.59 20.54
CA TYR A 38 14.03 10.84 20.74
C TYR A 38 15.17 10.95 19.73
N LYS A 39 15.43 12.17 19.25
CA LYS A 39 16.58 12.51 18.39
C LYS A 39 17.66 13.19 19.22
N ASN A 40 18.92 12.91 18.89
CA ASN A 40 20.05 13.61 19.50
C ASN A 40 20.46 14.86 18.71
N ASN A 41 20.20 14.89 17.39
CA ASN A 41 20.58 15.95 16.45
C ASN A 41 19.58 15.99 15.27
N ASN A 42 19.99 16.51 14.10
CA ASN A 42 19.23 16.44 12.85
C ASN A 42 18.81 15.00 12.53
N LEU A 43 17.51 14.81 12.30
CA LEU A 43 16.89 13.52 12.06
C LEU A 43 16.50 13.38 10.59
N LYS A 44 16.91 12.27 9.96
CA LYS A 44 16.41 11.85 8.64
C LYS A 44 15.94 10.41 8.71
N LEU A 45 14.62 10.21 8.67
CA LEU A 45 14.02 8.88 8.75
C LEU A 45 13.91 8.25 7.36
N LYS A 46 14.07 6.93 7.31
CA LYS A 46 13.68 6.10 6.17
C LYS A 46 12.24 5.63 6.41
N PRO A 47 11.27 5.99 5.54
CA PRO A 47 9.90 5.54 5.69
C PRO A 47 9.79 4.02 5.73
N GLN A 48 8.97 3.49 6.63
CA GLN A 48 8.67 2.07 6.72
C GLN A 48 7.29 1.78 6.15
N TYR A 49 7.09 0.61 5.59
CA TYR A 49 5.85 0.22 4.92
C TYR A 49 5.46 -1.19 5.31
N SER A 50 4.15 -1.45 5.33
CA SER A 50 3.56 -2.76 5.56
C SER A 50 2.64 -3.12 4.39
N ALA A 51 2.40 -4.41 4.19
CA ALA A 51 1.47 -4.86 3.17
C ALA A 51 0.04 -4.47 3.56
N ARG A 52 -0.73 -3.95 2.60
CA ARG A 52 -2.16 -3.72 2.80
C ARG A 52 -2.87 -5.06 2.94
N GLU A 53 -3.81 -5.14 3.87
CA GLU A 53 -4.63 -6.35 4.05
C GLU A 53 -5.71 -6.48 3.00
N THR A 54 -6.25 -5.35 2.55
CA THR A 54 -7.35 -5.29 1.58
C THR A 54 -6.94 -4.50 0.34
N TRP A 55 -7.57 -4.84 -0.78
CA TRP A 55 -7.46 -4.07 -2.01
C TRP A 55 -8.19 -2.73 -1.93
N ASP A 56 -7.65 -1.71 -2.61
CA ASP A 56 -8.32 -0.43 -2.81
C ASP A 56 -9.10 -0.47 -4.12
N THR A 57 -10.43 -0.54 -4.04
CA THR A 57 -11.31 -0.71 -5.20
C THR A 57 -11.31 0.46 -6.18
N HIS A 58 -10.74 1.62 -5.82
CA HIS A 58 -10.52 2.70 -6.78
C HIS A 58 -9.51 2.27 -7.87
N TYR A 59 -8.57 1.38 -7.55
CA TYR A 59 -7.70 0.73 -8.53
C TYR A 59 -8.48 -0.37 -9.26
N SER A 60 -9.37 0.07 -10.15
CA SER A 60 -10.29 -0.80 -10.90
C SER A 60 -10.00 -0.88 -12.39
N LEU A 61 -8.99 -0.14 -12.87
CA LEU A 61 -8.68 -0.04 -14.30
C LEU A 61 -7.41 -0.80 -14.64
N PHE A 62 -7.40 -1.38 -15.84
CA PHE A 62 -6.25 -1.96 -16.49
C PHE A 62 -6.02 -1.27 -17.84
N LEU A 63 -4.88 -0.61 -17.98
CA LEU A 63 -4.48 0.11 -19.16
C LEU A 63 -3.75 -0.83 -20.13
N ILE A 64 -4.25 -0.96 -21.36
CA ILE A 64 -3.56 -1.66 -22.44
C ILE A 64 -3.18 -0.69 -23.56
N LYS A 65 -2.13 -1.03 -24.28
CA LYS A 65 -1.75 -0.38 -25.54
C LYS A 65 -2.11 -1.31 -26.69
N GLU A 66 -2.97 -0.84 -27.59
CA GLU A 66 -3.41 -1.56 -28.77
C GLU A 66 -2.34 -1.51 -29.88
N LYS A 67 -2.46 -2.40 -30.88
CA LYS A 67 -1.46 -2.55 -31.96
C LYS A 67 -1.30 -1.30 -32.83
N ASN A 68 -2.36 -0.51 -32.95
CA ASN A 68 -2.38 0.78 -33.64
C ASN A 68 -1.71 1.91 -32.81
N GLY A 69 -1.20 1.60 -31.61
CA GLY A 69 -0.54 2.56 -30.73
C GLY A 69 -1.48 3.32 -29.79
N THR A 70 -2.80 3.14 -29.89
CA THR A 70 -3.78 3.78 -28.99
C THR A 70 -3.86 3.05 -27.65
N TYR A 71 -4.34 3.75 -26.63
CA TYR A 71 -4.58 3.15 -25.32
C TYR A 71 -6.06 2.82 -25.13
N LYS A 72 -6.32 1.85 -24.27
CA LYS A 72 -7.67 1.48 -23.84
C LYS A 72 -7.69 1.11 -22.37
N PHE A 73 -8.75 1.51 -21.68
CA PHE A 73 -9.04 1.04 -20.32
C PHE A 73 -9.96 -0.19 -20.36
N LEU A 74 -9.56 -1.22 -19.64
CA LEU A 74 -10.36 -2.40 -19.34
C LEU A 74 -10.63 -2.45 -17.83
N LYS A 75 -11.67 -3.17 -17.41
CA LYS A 75 -11.91 -3.39 -15.98
C LYS A 75 -10.92 -4.43 -15.46
N LEU A 76 -10.28 -4.11 -14.34
CA LEU A 76 -9.32 -5.01 -13.70
C LEU A 76 -9.95 -6.37 -13.37
N ILE A 77 -11.19 -6.40 -12.91
CA ILE A 77 -11.88 -7.64 -12.53
C ILE A 77 -12.02 -8.62 -13.71
N ASP A 78 -12.20 -8.10 -14.92
CA ASP A 78 -12.34 -8.93 -16.13
C ASP A 78 -10.98 -9.51 -16.52
N ILE A 79 -9.92 -8.69 -16.47
CA ILE A 79 -8.54 -9.13 -16.69
C ILE A 79 -8.13 -10.19 -15.66
N LEU A 80 -8.51 -10.03 -14.40
CA LEU A 80 -8.23 -11.02 -13.36
C LEU A 80 -8.91 -12.37 -13.67
N LYS A 81 -10.17 -12.36 -14.13
CA LYS A 81 -10.87 -13.58 -14.54
C LYS A 81 -10.18 -14.26 -15.74
N GLU A 82 -9.77 -13.50 -16.74
CA GLU A 82 -9.02 -14.00 -17.89
C GLU A 82 -7.68 -14.65 -17.49
N ASN A 83 -7.07 -14.18 -16.40
CA ASN A 83 -5.82 -14.72 -15.85
C ASN A 83 -6.05 -15.82 -14.78
N GLY A 84 -7.25 -16.38 -14.70
CA GLY A 84 -7.56 -17.53 -13.84
C GLY A 84 -7.82 -17.19 -12.37
N PHE A 85 -8.10 -15.93 -12.04
CA PHE A 85 -8.54 -15.53 -10.70
C PHE A 85 -10.07 -15.55 -10.59
N SER A 86 -10.60 -16.25 -9.60
CA SER A 86 -12.05 -16.38 -9.36
C SER A 86 -12.53 -15.36 -8.31
N TYR A 87 -12.48 -14.07 -8.66
CA TYR A 87 -13.04 -12.99 -7.83
C TYR A 87 -14.34 -12.47 -8.44
N ASN A 88 -15.37 -12.30 -7.61
CA ASN A 88 -16.62 -11.64 -8.01
C ASN A 88 -16.53 -10.12 -7.85
N SER A 89 -15.75 -9.66 -6.87
CA SER A 89 -15.56 -8.25 -6.54
C SER A 89 -14.11 -7.96 -6.20
N LEU A 90 -13.66 -6.74 -6.48
CA LEU A 90 -12.32 -6.28 -6.12
C LEU A 90 -12.09 -6.26 -4.59
N ASN A 91 -13.16 -6.20 -3.79
CA ASN A 91 -13.06 -6.28 -2.31
C ASN A 91 -12.58 -7.65 -1.81
N GLU A 92 -12.73 -8.70 -2.61
CA GLU A 92 -12.33 -10.08 -2.25
C GLU A 92 -10.83 -10.31 -2.41
N ILE A 93 -10.11 -9.35 -3.01
CA ILE A 93 -8.69 -9.46 -3.27
C ILE A 93 -7.93 -9.23 -1.95
N ASP A 94 -7.25 -10.28 -1.48
CA ASP A 94 -6.16 -10.17 -0.54
C ASP A 94 -4.84 -9.97 -1.33
N PRO A 95 -4.29 -8.74 -1.40
CA PRO A 95 -3.09 -8.47 -2.19
C PRO A 95 -1.83 -9.10 -1.60
N ARG A 96 -1.91 -9.74 -0.44
CA ARG A 96 -0.80 -10.47 0.19
C ARG A 96 -0.66 -11.89 -0.34
N SER A 97 -1.74 -12.45 -0.92
CA SER A 97 -1.72 -13.80 -1.47
C SER A 97 -0.72 -13.89 -2.64
N GLU A 98 0.15 -14.90 -2.61
CA GLU A 98 1.34 -14.97 -3.46
C GLU A 98 1.03 -14.92 -4.96
N LYS A 99 -0.06 -15.57 -5.41
CA LYS A 99 -0.46 -15.59 -6.84
C LYS A 99 -0.85 -14.20 -7.34
N ILE A 100 -1.79 -13.55 -6.64
CA ILE A 100 -2.29 -12.23 -7.04
C ILE A 100 -1.23 -11.14 -6.80
N ARG A 101 -0.42 -11.27 -5.75
CA ARG A 101 0.72 -10.38 -5.49
C ARG A 101 1.68 -10.33 -6.68
N LYS A 102 2.07 -11.49 -7.22
CA LYS A 102 2.94 -11.57 -8.42
C LYS A 102 2.30 -10.88 -9.61
N PHE A 103 1.03 -11.20 -9.88
CA PHE A 103 0.27 -10.56 -10.96
C PHE A 103 0.24 -9.02 -10.81
N ILE A 104 -0.01 -8.51 -9.61
CA ILE A 104 -0.01 -7.06 -9.32
C ILE A 104 1.37 -6.45 -9.59
N VAL A 105 2.45 -7.11 -9.14
CA VAL A 105 3.82 -6.61 -9.32
C VAL A 105 4.24 -6.61 -10.79
N GLU A 106 3.89 -7.66 -11.53
CA GLU A 106 4.17 -7.79 -12.96
C GLU A 106 3.43 -6.72 -13.78
N ASN A 107 2.17 -6.43 -13.42
CA ASN A 107 1.29 -5.50 -14.15
C ASN A 107 1.20 -4.11 -13.48
N LYS A 108 2.17 -3.75 -12.64
CA LYS A 108 2.11 -2.57 -11.77
C LYS A 108 1.92 -1.21 -12.48
N ASN A 109 2.31 -1.12 -13.74
CA ASN A 109 2.17 0.11 -14.54
C ASN A 109 0.87 0.12 -15.35
N ASN A 110 0.22 -1.03 -15.50
CA ASN A 110 -1.01 -1.19 -16.25
C ASN A 110 -2.23 -1.13 -15.32
N ILE A 111 -2.11 -1.59 -14.08
CA ILE A 111 -3.16 -1.48 -13.07
C ILE A 111 -3.15 -0.07 -12.47
N GLY A 112 -4.29 0.60 -12.42
CA GLY A 112 -4.37 1.97 -11.92
C GLY A 112 -5.78 2.47 -11.67
N ARG A 113 -5.86 3.78 -11.41
CA ARG A 113 -7.10 4.53 -11.22
C ARG A 113 -7.04 5.87 -11.96
N LEU A 114 -8.20 6.44 -12.28
CA LEU A 114 -8.28 7.84 -12.70
C LEU A 114 -8.42 8.74 -11.47
N GLN A 115 -7.66 9.83 -11.44
CA GLN A 115 -7.67 10.80 -10.35
C GLN A 115 -7.65 12.22 -10.87
N SER A 116 -8.25 13.15 -10.14
CA SER A 116 -8.12 14.59 -10.41
C SER A 116 -6.67 15.05 -10.21
N HIS A 117 -6.23 16.02 -11.02
CA HIS A 117 -4.90 16.60 -10.93
C HIS A 117 -4.95 18.13 -10.93
N LYS A 118 -3.87 18.77 -10.50
CA LYS A 118 -3.78 20.24 -10.38
C LYS A 118 -3.47 20.97 -11.70
N ASN A 119 -2.97 20.25 -12.70
CA ASN A 119 -2.61 20.85 -13.99
C ASN A 119 -3.86 21.20 -14.81
N LYS A 120 -4.27 22.48 -14.77
CA LYS A 120 -5.48 22.99 -15.45
C LYS A 120 -5.38 22.96 -16.97
N GLU A 121 -4.17 23.11 -17.53
CA GLU A 121 -3.97 23.11 -18.98
C GLU A 121 -4.21 21.73 -19.58
N LEU A 122 -3.63 20.70 -18.95
CA LEU A 122 -3.81 19.30 -19.36
C LEU A 122 -5.25 18.82 -19.13
N ASP A 123 -5.91 19.33 -18.08
CA ASP A 123 -7.32 19.05 -17.82
C ASP A 123 -8.19 19.57 -18.97
N LYS A 124 -8.03 20.86 -19.33
CA LYS A 124 -8.73 21.49 -20.44
C LYS A 124 -8.44 20.78 -21.77
N LEU A 125 -7.17 20.49 -22.06
CA LEU A 125 -6.74 19.79 -23.28
C LEU A 125 -7.40 18.41 -23.40
N SER A 126 -7.42 17.64 -22.31
CA SER A 126 -8.04 16.31 -22.27
C SER A 126 -9.56 16.38 -22.45
N ARG A 127 -10.24 17.39 -21.92
CA ARG A 127 -11.70 17.53 -22.03
C ARG A 127 -12.17 18.09 -23.37
N GLU A 128 -11.40 18.98 -23.97
CA GLU A 128 -11.81 19.70 -25.18
C GLU A 128 -11.28 19.04 -26.45
N LYS A 129 -9.97 18.75 -26.50
CA LYS A 129 -9.31 18.25 -27.73
C LYS A 129 -9.35 16.73 -27.84
N TYR A 130 -9.19 16.03 -26.73
CA TYR A 130 -9.15 14.56 -26.66
C TYR A 130 -10.35 13.99 -25.91
N LYS A 131 -11.53 14.59 -26.13
CA LYS A 131 -12.75 14.21 -25.44
C LYS A 131 -13.07 12.74 -25.72
N ASP A 132 -13.33 11.98 -24.65
CA ASP A 132 -13.61 10.54 -24.69
C ASP A 132 -12.49 9.69 -25.31
N GLU A 133 -11.29 10.26 -25.43
CA GLU A 133 -10.07 9.60 -25.90
C GLU A 133 -8.98 9.61 -24.82
N ILE A 134 -8.13 8.59 -24.82
CA ILE A 134 -6.98 8.53 -23.92
C ILE A 134 -5.83 9.30 -24.56
N TYR A 135 -5.41 10.37 -23.88
CA TYR A 135 -4.33 11.24 -24.29
C TYR A 135 -3.04 10.93 -23.51
N GLU A 136 -1.97 10.56 -24.22
CA GLU A 136 -0.64 10.46 -23.63
C GLU A 136 0.13 11.77 -23.83
N HIS A 137 0.49 12.43 -22.73
CA HIS A 137 1.33 13.60 -22.75
C HIS A 137 2.80 13.18 -22.75
N ILE A 138 3.55 13.62 -23.76
CA ILE A 138 4.96 13.25 -23.94
C ILE A 138 5.84 14.50 -23.77
N ILE A 139 6.86 14.41 -22.91
CA ILE A 139 7.88 15.43 -22.71
C ILE A 139 9.23 14.77 -22.98
N ASP A 140 10.05 15.36 -23.84
CA ASP A 140 11.39 14.85 -24.21
C ASP A 140 11.41 13.37 -24.62
N GLY A 141 10.39 12.95 -25.38
CA GLY A 141 10.25 11.57 -25.85
C GLY A 141 9.84 10.56 -24.77
N LYS A 142 9.51 11.01 -23.55
CA LYS A 142 9.05 10.16 -22.45
C LYS A 142 7.60 10.49 -22.08
N SER A 143 6.84 9.45 -21.76
CA SER A 143 5.48 9.61 -21.23
C SER A 143 5.53 10.35 -19.89
N ALA A 144 4.97 11.56 -19.87
CA ALA A 144 4.85 12.41 -18.70
C ALA A 144 3.50 12.22 -17.98
N GLY A 145 2.52 11.62 -18.65
CA GLY A 145 1.25 11.23 -18.03
C GLY A 145 0.22 10.77 -19.05
N ILE A 146 -0.74 10.00 -18.59
CA ILE A 146 -1.86 9.50 -19.40
C ILE A 146 -3.13 10.11 -18.83
N TYR A 147 -3.93 10.73 -19.69
CA TYR A 147 -5.08 11.54 -19.33
C TYR A 147 -6.34 11.04 -20.04
N PHE A 148 -7.47 11.16 -19.37
CA PHE A 148 -8.76 10.82 -19.91
C PHE A 148 -9.84 11.70 -19.26
N ASN A 149 -10.59 12.42 -20.08
CA ASN A 149 -11.68 13.29 -19.64
C ASN A 149 -11.33 14.19 -18.44
N GLY A 150 -10.13 14.78 -18.47
CA GLY A 150 -9.65 15.71 -17.45
C GLY A 150 -9.20 15.05 -16.13
N GLN A 151 -8.98 13.73 -16.15
CA GLN A 151 -8.38 12.98 -15.06
C GLN A 151 -7.05 12.39 -15.53
N VAL A 152 -6.14 12.16 -14.59
CA VAL A 152 -4.86 11.50 -14.85
C VAL A 152 -4.93 10.05 -14.38
N PHE A 153 -4.42 9.15 -15.21
CA PHE A 153 -4.22 7.75 -14.83
C PHE A 153 -3.02 7.64 -13.88
N THR A 154 -3.28 7.07 -12.72
CA THR A 154 -2.28 6.85 -11.67
C THR A 154 -2.06 5.35 -11.51
N PRO A 155 -0.88 4.81 -11.92
CA PRO A 155 -0.58 3.40 -11.79
C PRO A 155 -0.36 2.98 -10.34
N ILE A 156 -0.61 1.72 -10.04
CA ILE A 156 -0.40 1.13 -8.71
C ILE A 156 1.08 1.04 -8.33
N SER A 157 1.99 1.11 -9.30
CA SER A 157 3.44 1.11 -9.07
C SER A 157 3.91 2.14 -8.04
N GLN A 158 3.20 3.25 -7.87
CA GLN A 158 3.54 4.30 -6.89
C GLN A 158 3.43 3.83 -5.42
N GLY A 159 2.47 2.95 -5.13
CA GLY A 159 2.28 2.39 -3.78
C GLY A 159 2.80 0.97 -3.63
N LEU A 160 3.45 0.40 -4.64
CA LEU A 160 4.28 -0.78 -4.46
C LEU A 160 5.57 -0.40 -3.75
N LYS A 161 5.85 -1.08 -2.63
CA LYS A 161 7.07 -0.90 -1.86
C LYS A 161 7.68 -2.26 -1.58
N GLU A 162 9.00 -2.27 -1.49
CA GLU A 162 9.75 -3.42 -1.02
C GLU A 162 9.68 -3.43 0.50
N ILE A 163 9.17 -4.54 1.05
CA ILE A 163 9.00 -4.73 2.49
C ILE A 163 9.60 -6.08 2.89
N ILE A 164 9.89 -6.22 4.18
CA ILE A 164 10.38 -7.48 4.76
C ILE A 164 9.15 -8.35 5.08
N VAL A 165 9.10 -9.56 4.49
CA VAL A 165 8.13 -10.59 4.87
C VAL A 165 8.90 -11.86 5.21
N GLY A 166 8.82 -12.27 6.48
CA GLY A 166 9.70 -13.29 7.03
C GLY A 166 11.16 -12.82 6.99
N LYS A 167 12.00 -13.54 6.23
CA LYS A 167 13.43 -13.22 6.06
C LYS A 167 13.77 -12.72 4.65
N THR A 168 12.77 -12.30 3.87
CA THR A 168 12.94 -11.93 2.46
C THR A 168 12.36 -10.56 2.15
N LEU A 169 13.05 -9.81 1.30
CA LEU A 169 12.53 -8.57 0.71
C LEU A 169 11.67 -8.90 -0.51
N LYS A 170 10.46 -8.35 -0.54
CA LYS A 170 9.48 -8.57 -1.61
C LYS A 170 8.66 -7.31 -1.85
N TYR A 171 8.26 -7.09 -3.09
CA TYR A 171 7.31 -6.03 -3.43
C TYR A 171 5.88 -6.42 -3.06
N TYR A 172 5.21 -5.52 -2.35
CA TYR A 172 3.79 -5.60 -1.98
C TYR A 172 3.07 -4.28 -2.25
N TRP A 173 1.77 -4.38 -2.48
CA TRP A 173 0.87 -3.23 -2.38
C TRP A 173 0.83 -2.77 -0.93
N SER A 174 1.43 -1.61 -0.67
CA SER A 174 1.85 -1.26 0.67
C SER A 174 1.21 0.03 1.16
N ILE A 175 1.23 0.21 2.47
CA ILE A 175 0.83 1.43 3.16
C ILE A 175 2.00 1.90 4.04
N LEU A 176 2.13 3.22 4.19
CA LEU A 176 3.13 3.79 5.08
C LEU A 176 2.80 3.41 6.52
N VAL A 177 3.78 2.84 7.22
CA VAL A 177 3.70 2.59 8.65
C VAL A 177 4.01 3.90 9.36
N CYS A 178 3.02 4.41 10.09
CA CYS A 178 3.10 5.70 10.78
C CYS A 178 3.49 5.49 12.26
N ASP A 179 2.72 6.04 13.19
CA ASP A 179 2.90 5.95 14.64
C ASP A 179 2.08 4.83 15.29
N PHE A 180 1.36 4.03 14.49
CA PHE A 180 0.66 2.83 14.94
C PHE A 180 1.19 1.60 14.20
N TRP A 181 1.83 0.72 14.95
CA TRP A 181 2.50 -0.47 14.42
C TRP A 181 1.73 -1.70 14.86
N GLU A 182 1.17 -2.41 13.90
CA GLU A 182 0.38 -3.61 14.14
C GLU A 182 0.90 -4.84 13.39
N ASP A 183 1.89 -4.61 12.54
CA ASP A 183 2.51 -5.56 11.62
C ASP A 183 3.69 -6.33 12.22
N ILE A 184 4.00 -6.09 13.50
CA ILE A 184 5.05 -6.80 14.25
C ILE A 184 4.43 -7.95 15.03
N ASP A 185 4.94 -9.16 14.79
CA ASP A 185 4.59 -10.33 15.60
C ASP A 185 5.48 -10.39 16.85
N PHE A 186 4.84 -10.35 18.03
CA PHE A 186 5.50 -10.47 19.33
C PHE A 186 5.57 -11.92 19.83
N GLN A 187 5.11 -12.88 19.04
CA GLN A 187 5.30 -14.29 19.38
C GLN A 187 6.77 -14.67 19.21
N ASN A 188 7.36 -15.24 20.26
CA ASN A 188 8.73 -15.77 20.27
C ASN A 188 9.85 -14.72 20.19
N THR A 189 9.56 -13.43 20.34
CA THR A 189 10.60 -12.38 20.42
C THR A 189 11.56 -12.59 21.60
N GLN A 190 11.15 -13.32 22.64
CA GLN A 190 12.02 -13.72 23.76
C GLN A 190 13.17 -14.66 23.35
N ASN A 191 13.10 -15.25 22.15
CA ASN A 191 14.15 -16.12 21.61
C ASN A 191 15.11 -15.36 20.68
N GLU A 192 14.88 -14.08 20.44
CA GLU A 192 15.72 -13.25 19.57
C GLU A 192 16.91 -12.64 20.32
N GLY A 193 17.99 -12.33 19.60
CA GLY A 193 19.15 -11.63 20.16
C GLY A 193 20.10 -12.47 21.03
N GLY A 194 19.86 -13.78 21.19
CA GLY A 194 20.76 -14.68 21.92
C GLY A 194 20.81 -14.44 23.44
N ILE A 195 19.85 -13.69 23.98
CA ILE A 195 19.75 -13.36 25.40
C ILE A 195 18.38 -13.86 25.90
N SER A 196 18.39 -14.69 26.94
CA SER A 196 17.18 -15.30 27.49
C SER A 196 16.51 -14.35 28.49
N PHE A 197 15.43 -13.69 28.07
CA PHE A 197 14.51 -13.00 28.95
C PHE A 197 13.11 -13.63 28.87
N PRO A 198 12.91 -14.83 29.45
CA PRO A 198 11.66 -15.57 29.32
C PRO A 198 10.45 -14.84 29.92
N THR A 199 10.69 -13.87 30.81
CA THR A 199 9.69 -12.99 31.43
C THR A 199 9.91 -11.51 31.12
N GLY A 200 10.83 -11.18 30.21
CA GLY A 200 11.10 -9.80 29.82
C GLY A 200 9.94 -9.23 29.01
N LYS A 201 9.06 -8.51 29.69
CA LYS A 201 8.25 -7.45 29.12
C LYS A 201 8.77 -6.13 29.61
#